data_AF-A0A8G2E5T9-F1
#
_entry.id   AF-A0A8G2E5T9-F1
#
_cell.length_a   1.000
_cell.length_b   1.000
_cell.length_c   1.000
_cell.angle_alpha   90.00
_cell.angle_beta   90.00
_cell.angle_gamma   90.00
#
_symmetry.space_group_name_H-M   'P 1'
#
loop_
_entity.id
_entity.type
_entity.pdbx_description
1 polymer ?
#
loop_
_entity_poly.entity_id
_entity_poly.type
_entity_poly.pdbx_seq_one_letter_code
_entity_poly.pdbx_strand_id
1 'polypeptide(L)'
;MCATDRSQNTVCSQTVSIQYLVEMLNISSSPSFIRNNLGELVHTSPLFDKLFFTNNDRNSWFSSISVDVGVELVKTEIRAGFVE
;
A
#
# COMPACT_ATOMS: atom_id res chain seq x y z
N MET A 1 35.73 -10.85 -10.52
CA MET A 1 34.57 -10.03 -10.15
C MET A 1 34.39 -8.97 -11.22
N CYS A 2 33.38 -9.10 -12.08
CA CYS A 2 33.05 -8.07 -13.05
C CYS A 2 32.17 -7.05 -12.34
N ALA A 3 32.62 -5.79 -12.28
CA ALA A 3 31.83 -4.71 -11.72
C ALA A 3 30.57 -4.53 -12.56
N THR A 4 29.39 -4.71 -11.95
CA THR A 4 28.12 -4.38 -12.58
C THR A 4 28.08 -2.87 -12.80
N ASP A 5 28.05 -2.49 -14.07
CA ASP A 5 27.94 -1.10 -14.51
C ASP A 5 26.65 -0.47 -13.95
N ARG A 6 26.81 0.57 -13.11
CA ARG A 6 25.71 1.33 -12.51
C ARG A 6 25.20 2.45 -13.44
N SER A 7 25.67 2.50 -14.70
CA SER A 7 25.28 3.54 -15.67
C SER A 7 23.88 3.36 -16.26
N GLN A 8 23.28 2.18 -16.13
CA GLN A 8 21.89 1.94 -16.49
C GLN A 8 21.01 2.44 -15.34
N ASN A 9 20.53 3.69 -15.43
CA ASN A 9 19.26 4.03 -14.80
C ASN A 9 18.19 3.17 -15.48
N THR A 10 18.10 1.90 -15.07
CA THR A 10 17.09 0.97 -15.54
C THR A 10 15.77 1.61 -15.22
N VAL A 11 15.05 2.04 -16.25
CA VAL A 11 13.68 2.53 -16.09
C VAL A 11 12.92 1.36 -15.49
N CYS A 12 12.72 1.39 -14.18
CA CYS A 12 12.01 0.37 -13.45
C CYS A 12 10.58 0.40 -13.98
N SER A 13 10.09 -0.73 -14.50
CA SER A 13 8.69 -0.78 -14.93
C SER A 13 7.79 -0.52 -13.72
N GLN A 14 6.62 0.07 -13.95
CA GLN A 14 5.68 0.36 -12.85
C GLN A 14 5.39 -0.91 -12.01
N THR A 15 5.29 -2.06 -12.68
CA THR A 15 5.10 -3.37 -12.03
C THR A 15 6.25 -3.71 -11.07
N VAL A 16 7.49 -3.51 -11.48
CA VAL A 16 8.66 -3.80 -10.64
C VAL A 16 8.76 -2.82 -9.47
N SER A 17 8.43 -1.54 -9.68
CA SER A 17 8.35 -0.56 -8.58
C SER A 17 7.27 -0.93 -7.55
N ILE A 18 6.11 -1.40 -8.00
CA ILE A 18 5.04 -1.88 -7.11
C ILE A 18 5.50 -3.11 -6.33
N GLN A 19 6.20 -4.05 -6.98
CA GLN A 19 6.75 -5.23 -6.32
C GLN A 19 7.73 -4.86 -5.21
N TYR A 20 8.68 -3.96 -5.46
CA TYR A 20 9.61 -3.50 -4.42
C TYR A 20 8.89 -2.81 -3.25
N LEU A 21 7.87 -1.99 -3.54
CA LEU A 21 7.06 -1.39 -2.49
C LEU A 21 6.35 -2.46 -1.65
N VAL A 22 5.74 -3.46 -2.28
CA VAL A 22 5.09 -4.58 -1.59
C VAL A 22 6.07 -5.37 -0.73
N GLU A 23 7.26 -5.69 -1.24
CA GLU A 23 8.31 -6.36 -0.47
C GLU A 23 8.72 -5.56 0.77
N MET A 24 8.87 -4.24 0.63
CA MET A 24 9.16 -3.34 1.75
C MET A 24 8.04 -3.34 2.79
N LEU A 25 6.77 -3.28 2.35
CA LEU A 25 5.62 -3.30 3.26
C LEU A 25 5.50 -4.64 4.01
N ASN A 26 5.88 -5.76 3.39
CA ASN A 26 5.84 -7.07 4.01
C ASN A 26 6.80 -7.24 5.20
N ILE A 27 7.93 -6.54 5.19
CA ILE A 27 8.91 -6.56 6.28
C ILE A 27 8.80 -5.35 7.23
N SER A 28 7.88 -4.43 6.93
CA SER A 28 7.66 -3.23 7.74
C SER A 28 7.14 -3.58 9.13
N SER A 29 7.66 -2.89 10.14
CA SER A 29 7.15 -2.95 11.53
C SER A 29 5.90 -2.09 11.75
N SER A 30 5.40 -1.42 10.71
CA SER A 30 4.19 -0.58 10.76
C SER A 30 3.04 -1.22 9.99
N PRO A 31 1.79 -1.20 10.51
CA PRO A 31 0.63 -1.67 9.78
C PRO A 31 0.43 -0.78 8.55
N SER A 32 0.41 -1.39 7.37
CA SER A 32 0.45 -0.68 6.10
C SER A 32 -0.48 -1.35 5.10
N PHE A 33 -1.02 -0.56 4.18
CA PHE A 33 -1.88 -1.05 3.11
C PHE A 33 -1.77 -0.18 1.86
N ILE A 34 -2.19 -0.74 0.72
CA ILE A 34 -2.25 -0.04 -0.58
C ILE A 34 -3.68 -0.17 -1.11
N ARG A 35 -4.26 0.95 -1.56
CA ARG A 35 -5.51 0.99 -2.31
C ARG A 35 -5.27 1.45 -3.74
N ASN A 36 -6.14 1.06 -4.66
CA ASN A 36 -6.16 1.61 -6.01
C ASN A 36 -7.08 2.85 -6.08
N ASN A 37 -7.12 3.49 -7.24
CA ASN A 37 -7.97 4.65 -7.51
C ASN A 37 -9.49 4.38 -7.43
N LEU A 38 -9.91 3.11 -7.46
CA LEU A 38 -11.30 2.71 -7.21
C LEU A 38 -11.59 2.57 -5.71
N GLY A 39 -10.59 2.75 -4.86
CA GLY A 39 -10.68 2.56 -3.42
C GLY A 39 -10.64 1.09 -2.99
N GLU A 40 -10.27 0.17 -3.87
CA GLU A 40 -10.16 -1.25 -3.54
C GLU A 40 -8.82 -1.52 -2.84
N LEU A 41 -8.84 -2.42 -1.87
CA LEU A 41 -7.65 -2.80 -1.12
C LEU A 41 -6.79 -3.79 -1.92
N VAL A 42 -5.70 -3.29 -2.50
CA VAL A 42 -4.80 -4.06 -3.37
C VAL A 42 -3.85 -4.92 -2.55
N HIS A 43 -3.28 -4.36 -1.48
CA HIS A 43 -2.27 -5.03 -0.67
C HIS A 43 -2.33 -4.60 0.80
N THR A 44 -1.94 -5.50 1.70
CA THR A 44 -1.83 -5.27 3.14
C THR A 44 -0.56 -5.93 3.67
N SER A 45 0.08 -5.29 4.65
CA SER A 45 1.22 -5.89 5.33
C SER A 45 0.76 -6.99 6.29
N PRO A 46 1.61 -7.99 6.60
CA PRO A 46 1.27 -9.05 7.57
C PRO A 46 0.87 -8.50 8.96
N LEU A 47 1.48 -7.39 9.38
CA LEU A 47 1.12 -6.73 10.64
C LEU A 47 -0.27 -6.08 10.57
N PHE A 48 -0.61 -5.50 9.43
CA PHE A 48 -1.95 -4.96 9.21
C PHE A 48 -3.01 -6.07 9.30
N ASP A 49 -2.79 -7.19 8.60
CA ASP A 49 -3.71 -8.33 8.62
C ASP A 49 -3.94 -8.84 10.06
N LYS A 50 -2.85 -9.00 10.82
CA LYS A 50 -2.91 -9.45 12.21
C LYS A 50 -3.73 -8.51 13.11
N LEU A 51 -3.63 -7.21 12.89
CA LEU A 51 -4.31 -6.21 13.72
C LEU A 51 -5.77 -6.01 13.33
N PHE A 52 -6.09 -6.08 12.03
CA PHE A 52 -7.37 -5.60 11.50
C PHE A 52 -8.25 -6.68 10.84
N PHE A 53 -7.69 -7.83 10.45
CA PHE A 53 -8.43 -8.92 9.78
C PHE A 53 -8.57 -10.20 10.61
N THR A 54 -8.24 -10.16 11.90
CA THR A 54 -8.42 -11.32 12.78
C THR A 54 -9.88 -11.75 12.91
N ASN A 55 -10.84 -10.83 12.71
CA ASN A 55 -12.29 -11.09 12.80
C ASN A 55 -13.11 -10.53 11.63
N ASN A 56 -12.49 -9.79 10.69
CA ASN A 56 -13.16 -9.18 9.55
C ASN A 56 -12.63 -9.76 8.25
N ASP A 57 -13.51 -9.96 7.26
CA ASP A 57 -13.05 -10.28 5.92
C ASP A 57 -12.38 -9.05 5.29
N ARG A 58 -11.43 -9.30 4.40
CA ARG A 58 -10.62 -8.26 3.77
C ARG A 58 -11.47 -7.21 3.04
N ASN A 59 -12.64 -7.60 2.52
CA ASN A 59 -13.51 -6.72 1.75
C ASN A 59 -14.41 -5.85 2.64
N SER A 60 -14.72 -6.25 3.87
CA SER A 60 -15.56 -5.48 4.79
C SER A 60 -14.78 -4.54 5.71
N TRP A 61 -13.44 -4.65 5.79
CA TRP A 61 -12.68 -3.82 6.73
C TRP A 61 -12.92 -2.32 6.54
N PHE A 62 -12.87 -1.82 5.30
CA PHE A 62 -13.07 -0.39 5.07
C PHE A 62 -14.49 0.07 5.41
N SER A 63 -15.48 -0.83 5.34
CA SER A 63 -16.84 -0.55 5.84
C SER A 63 -16.99 -0.73 7.35
N SER A 64 -16.06 -1.43 8.00
CA SER A 64 -16.08 -1.70 9.45
C SER A 64 -15.48 -0.56 10.28
N ILE A 65 -14.71 0.34 9.65
CA ILE A 65 -14.17 1.54 10.33
C ILE A 65 -15.30 2.56 10.56
N SER A 66 -15.15 3.38 11.60
CA SER A 66 -16.06 4.51 11.82
C SER A 66 -16.11 5.43 10.60
N VAL A 67 -17.32 5.91 10.26
CA VAL A 67 -17.55 6.78 9.10
C VAL A 67 -16.63 8.00 9.13
N ASP A 68 -16.44 8.63 10.28
CA ASP A 68 -15.58 9.81 10.42
C ASP A 68 -14.12 9.50 10.04
N VAL A 69 -13.62 8.34 10.48
CA VAL A 69 -12.26 7.88 10.19
C VAL A 69 -12.12 7.55 8.69
N GLY A 70 -13.10 6.85 8.13
CA GLY A 70 -13.11 6.52 6.70
C GLY A 70 -13.12 7.76 5.81
N VAL A 71 -13.91 8.78 6.16
CA VAL A 71 -13.96 10.04 5.43
C VAL A 71 -12.62 10.77 5.47
N GLU A 72 -11.96 10.86 6.63
CA GLU A 72 -10.64 11.51 6.73
C GLU A 72 -9.55 10.76 5.97
N LEU A 73 -9.58 9.43 5.97
CA LEU A 73 -8.67 8.62 5.14
C LEU A 73 -8.85 8.93 3.65
N VAL A 74 -10.09 8.93 3.15
CA VAL A 74 -10.38 9.23 1.74
C VAL A 74 -9.98 10.65 1.37
N LYS A 75 -10.26 11.64 2.23
CA LYS A 75 -9.83 13.02 1.98
C LYS A 75 -8.32 13.14 1.88
N THR A 76 -7.59 12.44 2.75
CA THR A 76 -6.12 12.44 2.75
C THR A 76 -5.58 11.75 1.51
N GLU A 77 -6.18 10.63 1.11
CA GLU A 77 -5.85 9.88 -0.12
C GLU A 77 -6.05 10.74 -1.37
N ILE A 78 -7.20 11.43 -1.49
CA ILE A 78 -7.47 12.35 -2.60
C ILE A 78 -6.44 13.49 -2.63
N ARG A 79 -6.15 14.11 -1.47
CA ARG A 79 -5.13 15.18 -1.40
C ARG A 79 -3.74 14.71 -1.77
N ALA A 80 -3.37 13.49 -1.41
CA ALA A 80 -2.08 12.92 -1.78
C ALA A 80 -2.00 12.50 -3.26
N GLY A 81 -3.13 12.08 -3.84
CA GLY A 81 -3.24 11.73 -5.26
C GLY A 81 -3.26 12.95 -6.21
N PHE A 82 -3.75 14.10 -5.73
CA PHE A 82 -3.57 15.38 -6.41
C PHE A 82 -2.16 15.93 -6.11
N VAL A 83 -1.18 15.39 -6.83
CA VAL A 83 0.13 16.06 -6.95
C VAL A 83 -0.04 17.13 -8.03
N GLU A 84 -0.18 18.39 -7.64
CA GLU A 84 0.01 19.55 -8.54
C GLU A 84 1.49 19.70 -8.94
#